data_AF-A0A850M8G2-F1
#
_entry.id   AF-A0A850M8G2-F1
#
_cell.length_a   1.000
_cell.length_b   1.000
_cell.length_c   1.000
_cell.angle_alpha   90.00
_cell.angle_beta   90.00
_cell.angle_gamma   90.00
#
_symmetry.space_group_name_H-M   'P 1'
#
loop_
_entity.id
_entity.type
_entity.pdbx_description
1 polymer ?
#
loop_
_entity_poly.entity_id
_entity_poly.type
_entity_poly.pdbx_seq_one_letter_code
_entity_poly.pdbx_strand_id
1 'polypeptide(L)'
;MEGEDINIYPMALAKMIHHTSSNIHKEVAGFLIGKVTEEKAVEITDIAIARQKGTSVHVTLNDEDQALIAERLEQEELDEVIIGWYHSHPRMGAHFFSATDVATQKRYQFFLKQAVGIVLDPHNYVMSGEPSDMDVHAWRIGDEGVARDVPFKVMKESNKSILNILEHLKRQKVIQRAVSQIIYNLNPKLEQSISEMLEMGVGTAGGGVLNFRKVVLFGIFIQALVIMGIFFIVWAIIIFTL
;
A
#
# COMPACT_ATOMS: atom_id res chain seq x y z
N MET A 1 30.71 0.48 12.38
CA MET A 1 30.24 1.27 11.23
C MET A 1 28.93 1.90 11.65
N GLU A 2 28.99 3.07 12.30
CA GLU A 2 27.79 3.85 12.60
C GLU A 2 27.41 4.63 11.34
N GLY A 3 26.16 4.49 10.87
CA GLY A 3 25.58 5.39 9.87
C GLY A 3 25.24 4.82 8.49
N GLU A 4 24.91 3.53 8.35
CA GLU A 4 24.39 2.98 7.07
C GLU A 4 23.28 1.92 7.26
N ASP A 5 22.59 1.95 8.40
CA ASP A 5 21.54 0.99 8.72
C ASP A 5 20.41 1.01 7.68
N ILE A 6 19.91 -0.18 7.33
CA ILE A 6 18.72 -0.36 6.49
C ILE A 6 17.58 -0.79 7.42
N ASN A 7 16.56 0.06 7.53
CA ASN A 7 15.40 -0.16 8.38
C ASN A 7 14.17 -0.36 7.50
N ILE A 8 13.60 -1.57 7.51
CA ILE A 8 12.40 -1.90 6.73
C ILE A 8 11.19 -1.87 7.66
N TYR A 9 10.20 -1.06 7.32
CA TYR A 9 8.94 -1.04 8.06
C TYR A 9 8.10 -2.27 7.70
N PRO A 10 7.39 -2.88 8.67
CA PRO A 10 6.61 -4.10 8.45
C PRO A 10 5.63 -4.01 7.27
N MET A 11 5.03 -2.85 7.04
CA MET A 11 4.11 -2.63 5.93
C MET A 11 4.80 -2.76 4.56
N ALA A 12 5.96 -2.11 4.38
CA ALA A 12 6.72 -2.22 3.14
C ALA A 12 7.13 -3.67 2.88
N LEU A 13 7.63 -4.37 3.92
CA LEU A 13 8.00 -5.78 3.82
C LEU A 13 6.80 -6.66 3.45
N ALA A 14 5.66 -6.48 4.13
CA ALA A 14 4.45 -7.25 3.86
C ALA A 14 3.93 -7.03 2.42
N LYS A 15 3.97 -5.79 1.91
CA LYS A 15 3.60 -5.48 0.53
C LYS A 15 4.57 -6.12 -0.47
N MET A 16 5.87 -6.13 -0.19
CA MET A 16 6.86 -6.80 -1.04
C MET A 16 6.58 -8.30 -1.08
N ILE A 17 6.45 -8.93 0.09
CA ILE A 17 6.13 -10.36 0.24
C ILE A 17 4.84 -10.71 -0.49
N HIS A 18 3.77 -9.93 -0.31
CA HIS A 18 2.50 -10.17 -0.97
C HIS A 18 2.62 -10.08 -2.49
N HIS A 19 3.32 -9.05 -3.00
CA HIS A 19 3.51 -8.86 -4.43
C HIS A 19 4.31 -10.01 -5.05
N THR A 20 5.43 -10.41 -4.45
CA THR A 20 6.29 -11.48 -4.98
C THR A 20 5.62 -12.85 -4.85
N SER A 21 4.97 -13.13 -3.72
CA SER A 21 4.25 -14.39 -3.46
C SER A 21 3.03 -14.57 -4.36
N SER A 22 2.40 -13.48 -4.81
CA SER A 22 1.29 -13.57 -5.79
C SER A 22 1.78 -13.87 -7.22
N ASN A 23 3.09 -13.87 -7.45
CA ASN A 23 3.70 -13.97 -8.78
C ASN A 23 4.86 -15.00 -8.83
N ILE A 24 4.73 -16.15 -8.18
CA ILE A 24 5.82 -17.17 -8.08
C ILE A 24 6.31 -17.78 -9.40
N HIS A 25 5.69 -17.46 -10.54
CA HIS A 25 6.04 -18.00 -11.85
C HIS A 25 6.78 -17.00 -12.75
N LYS A 26 6.99 -15.77 -12.29
CA LYS A 26 7.69 -14.73 -13.04
C LYS A 26 8.38 -13.75 -12.09
N GLU A 27 9.45 -13.13 -12.56
CA GLU A 27 10.03 -12.01 -11.83
C GLU A 27 9.09 -10.81 -11.81
N VAL A 28 9.00 -10.16 -10.67
CA VAL A 28 8.25 -8.92 -10.47
C VAL A 28 9.13 -7.91 -9.77
N ALA A 29 8.94 -6.62 -10.03
CA ALA A 29 9.73 -5.56 -9.42
C ALA A 29 8.88 -4.36 -9.04
N GLY A 30 9.48 -3.49 -8.21
CA GLY A 30 8.95 -2.19 -7.87
C GLY A 30 10.00 -1.31 -7.21
N PHE A 31 9.55 -0.15 -6.73
CA PHE A 31 10.38 0.88 -6.13
C PHE A 31 10.20 0.88 -4.61
N LEU A 32 11.29 1.15 -3.90
CA LEU A 32 11.29 1.35 -2.45
C LEU A 32 11.03 2.82 -2.16
N ILE A 33 10.05 3.10 -1.31
CA ILE A 33 9.68 4.46 -0.90
C ILE A 33 10.09 4.66 0.56
N GLY A 34 10.63 5.85 0.84
CA GLY A 34 10.94 6.26 2.19
C GLY A 34 11.98 7.38 2.20
N LYS A 35 12.85 7.39 3.19
CA LYS A 35 13.79 8.51 3.38
C LYS A 35 15.14 8.08 3.93
N VAL A 36 16.11 8.96 3.78
CA VAL A 36 17.43 8.85 4.40
C VAL A 36 17.47 9.81 5.59
N THR A 37 17.81 9.31 6.78
CA THR A 37 17.91 10.14 7.99
C THR A 37 19.18 10.99 7.99
N GLU A 38 19.28 11.93 8.93
CA GLU A 38 20.48 12.75 9.11
C GLU A 38 21.71 11.89 9.45
N GLU A 39 21.50 10.79 10.18
CA GLU A 39 22.51 9.76 10.50
C GLU A 39 22.79 8.81 9.33
N LYS A 40 22.27 9.11 8.13
CA LYS A 40 22.43 8.34 6.89
C LYS A 40 21.82 6.93 6.92
N ALA A 41 20.94 6.64 7.88
CA ALA A 41 20.15 5.42 7.87
C ALA A 41 19.07 5.50 6.79
N VAL A 42 18.73 4.37 6.17
CA VAL A 42 17.65 4.25 5.18
C VAL A 42 16.41 3.72 5.85
N GLU A 43 15.32 4.49 5.84
CA GLU A 43 14.00 4.06 6.29
C GLU A 43 13.13 3.71 5.07
N ILE A 44 12.82 2.42 4.89
CA ILE A 44 11.89 1.93 3.86
C ILE A 44 10.50 1.79 4.46
N THR A 45 9.62 2.73 4.14
CA THR A 45 8.29 2.91 4.77
C THR A 45 7.15 2.35 3.94
N ASP A 46 7.27 2.42 2.60
CA ASP A 46 6.31 1.86 1.65
C ASP A 46 7.00 1.37 0.36
N ILE A 47 6.23 0.82 -0.57
CA ILE A 47 6.67 0.45 -1.91
C ILE A 47 5.69 0.93 -2.97
N ALA A 48 6.19 1.08 -4.19
CA ALA A 48 5.36 1.29 -5.38
C ALA A 48 5.63 0.18 -6.41
N ILE A 49 4.57 -0.48 -6.86
CA ILE A 49 4.67 -1.55 -7.86
C ILE A 49 4.83 -0.93 -9.25
N ALA A 50 5.88 -1.30 -9.97
CA ALA A 50 6.10 -0.85 -11.35
C ALA A 50 5.14 -1.55 -12.33
N ARG A 51 4.83 -0.90 -13.47
CA ARG A 51 4.05 -1.52 -14.55
C ARG A 51 4.92 -2.58 -15.21
N GLN A 52 4.57 -3.85 -15.01
CA GLN A 52 5.41 -4.95 -15.48
C GLN A 52 5.23 -5.21 -16.98
N LYS A 53 6.31 -5.05 -17.73
CA LYS A 53 6.56 -5.78 -18.99
C LYS A 53 7.72 -6.73 -18.71
N GLY A 54 7.44 -7.98 -18.38
CA GLY A 54 8.46 -8.95 -17.97
C GLY A 54 8.19 -10.36 -18.51
N THR A 55 9.27 -11.11 -18.71
CA THR A 55 9.25 -12.56 -19.02
C THR A 55 9.48 -13.35 -17.73
N SER A 56 9.49 -14.69 -17.76
CA SER A 56 9.70 -15.51 -16.56
C SER A 56 11.06 -15.28 -15.85
N VAL A 57 12.02 -14.63 -16.51
CA VAL A 57 13.43 -14.48 -16.07
C VAL A 57 13.95 -13.04 -16.12
N HIS A 58 13.09 -12.06 -16.38
CA HIS A 58 13.51 -10.65 -16.37
C HIS A 58 12.33 -9.70 -16.21
N VAL A 59 12.47 -8.74 -15.30
CA VAL A 59 11.58 -7.59 -15.12
C VAL A 59 12.37 -6.28 -15.27
N THR A 60 11.82 -5.33 -16.03
CA THR A 60 12.46 -4.03 -16.25
C THR A 60 11.68 -2.94 -15.51
N LEU A 61 12.38 -2.15 -14.70
CA LEU A 61 11.85 -0.89 -14.16
C LEU A 61 11.97 0.18 -15.24
N ASN A 62 10.86 0.79 -15.63
CA ASN A 62 10.82 1.82 -16.65
C ASN A 62 11.00 3.21 -16.03
N ASP A 63 11.82 4.06 -16.64
CA ASP A 63 12.06 5.45 -16.25
C ASP A 63 10.75 6.26 -16.18
N GLU A 64 9.77 5.98 -17.06
CA GLU A 64 8.45 6.62 -17.01
C GLU A 64 7.68 6.33 -15.72
N ASP A 65 7.77 5.10 -15.21
CA ASP A 65 7.10 4.73 -13.96
C ASP A 65 7.77 5.41 -12.78
N GLN A 66 9.11 5.45 -12.80
CA GLN A 66 9.88 6.13 -11.79
C GLN A 66 9.53 7.63 -11.74
N ALA A 67 9.42 8.29 -12.90
CA ALA A 67 9.04 9.69 -13.00
C ALA A 67 7.62 9.94 -12.47
N LEU A 68 6.65 9.11 -12.85
CA LEU A 68 5.27 9.23 -12.39
C LEU A 68 5.15 9.02 -10.86
N ILE A 69 5.92 8.08 -10.31
CA ILE A 69 5.96 7.84 -8.86
C ILE A 69 6.62 9.02 -8.14
N ALA A 70 7.74 9.54 -8.65
CA ALA A 70 8.38 10.70 -8.07
C ALA A 70 7.46 11.94 -8.08
N GLU A 71 6.80 12.22 -9.20
CA GLU A 71 5.81 13.31 -9.32
C GLU A 71 4.66 13.12 -8.32
N ARG A 72 4.16 11.89 -8.18
CA ARG A 72 3.11 11.58 -7.21
C ARG A 72 3.55 11.84 -5.77
N LEU A 73 4.76 11.43 -5.39
CA LEU A 73 5.28 11.67 -4.04
C LEU A 73 5.40 13.16 -3.74
N GLU A 74 5.86 13.95 -4.71
CA GLU A 74 5.94 15.41 -4.62
C GLU A 74 4.55 16.04 -4.48
N GLN A 75 3.57 15.63 -5.30
CA GLN A 75 2.19 16.13 -5.23
C GLN A 75 1.47 15.78 -3.92
N GLU A 76 1.84 14.65 -3.31
CA GLU A 76 1.30 14.21 -2.03
C GLU A 76 1.97 14.88 -0.82
N GLU A 77 2.88 15.84 -1.05
CA GLU A 77 3.67 16.56 -0.05
C GLU A 77 4.36 15.62 0.96
N LEU A 78 4.77 14.45 0.46
CA LEU A 78 5.48 13.46 1.25
C LEU A 78 6.95 13.84 1.38
N ASP A 79 7.47 13.82 2.61
CA ASP A 79 8.92 13.86 2.89
C ASP A 79 9.57 12.47 2.63
N GLU A 80 9.18 11.85 1.52
CA GLU A 80 9.62 10.52 1.10
C GLU A 80 9.91 10.51 -0.40
N VAL A 81 10.96 9.79 -0.77
CA VAL A 81 11.45 9.68 -2.15
C VAL A 81 11.66 8.22 -2.51
N ILE A 82 11.98 7.97 -3.77
CA ILE A 82 12.46 6.67 -4.22
C ILE A 82 13.88 6.47 -3.68
N ILE A 83 14.03 5.53 -2.76
CA ILE A 83 15.29 5.21 -2.07
C ILE A 83 15.91 3.89 -2.53
N GLY A 84 15.37 3.30 -3.59
CA GLY A 84 15.85 2.05 -4.13
C GLY A 84 14.76 1.28 -4.88
N TRP A 85 14.98 -0.01 -5.00
CA TRP A 85 14.13 -0.91 -5.77
C TRP A 85 14.13 -2.31 -5.19
N TYR A 86 13.15 -3.12 -5.57
CA TYR A 86 13.11 -4.53 -5.24
C TYR A 86 12.68 -5.37 -6.44
N HIS A 87 13.09 -6.62 -6.46
CA HIS A 87 12.56 -7.61 -7.39
C HIS A 87 12.54 -9.03 -6.81
N SER A 88 11.82 -9.93 -7.47
CA SER A 88 11.79 -11.35 -7.11
C SER A 88 12.73 -12.20 -7.94
N HIS A 89 13.26 -13.24 -7.30
CA HIS A 89 14.01 -14.35 -7.92
C HIS A 89 13.29 -15.69 -7.66
N PRO A 90 12.13 -15.97 -8.28
CA PRO A 90 11.36 -17.17 -7.93
C PRO A 90 12.14 -18.45 -8.22
N ARG A 91 12.37 -19.28 -7.19
CA ARG A 91 13.10 -20.57 -7.26
C ARG A 91 14.60 -20.46 -7.58
N MET A 92 15.19 -19.28 -7.42
CA MET A 92 16.62 -19.08 -7.66
C MET A 92 17.38 -18.74 -6.38
N GLY A 93 16.67 -18.36 -5.31
CA GLY A 93 17.24 -17.78 -4.10
C GLY A 93 17.53 -16.29 -4.23
N ALA A 94 17.47 -15.58 -3.10
CA ALA A 94 17.77 -14.14 -3.02
C ALA A 94 19.23 -13.83 -2.65
N HIS A 95 20.04 -14.87 -2.40
CA HIS A 95 21.45 -14.80 -2.01
C HIS A 95 22.43 -14.43 -3.14
N PHE A 96 21.94 -14.06 -4.33
CA PHE A 96 22.77 -13.56 -5.42
C PHE A 96 22.20 -12.29 -6.04
N PHE A 97 23.09 -11.53 -6.66
CA PHE A 97 22.80 -10.28 -7.36
C PHE A 97 23.41 -10.36 -8.76
N SER A 98 22.58 -10.43 -9.80
CA SER A 98 23.04 -10.67 -11.16
C SER A 98 23.87 -9.50 -11.71
N ALA A 99 24.58 -9.71 -12.83
CA ALA A 99 25.32 -8.63 -13.48
C ALA A 99 24.40 -7.46 -13.90
N THR A 100 23.16 -7.76 -14.27
CA THR A 100 22.12 -6.76 -14.58
C THR A 100 21.73 -6.01 -13.31
N ASP A 101 21.53 -6.71 -12.20
CA ASP A 101 21.18 -6.08 -10.92
C ASP A 101 22.29 -5.17 -10.41
N VAL A 102 23.55 -5.60 -10.56
CA VAL A 102 24.73 -4.77 -10.26
C VAL A 102 24.73 -3.49 -11.10
N ALA A 103 24.45 -3.59 -12.40
CA ALA A 103 24.41 -2.42 -13.27
C ALA A 103 23.27 -1.47 -12.89
N THR A 104 22.08 -1.99 -12.58
CA THR A 104 20.94 -1.21 -12.09
C THR A 104 21.27 -0.53 -10.78
N GLN A 105 21.78 -1.28 -9.79
CA GLN A 105 22.13 -0.74 -8.48
C GLN A 105 23.22 0.34 -8.55
N LYS A 106 24.22 0.20 -9.43
CA LYS A 106 25.20 1.26 -9.68
C LYS A 106 24.55 2.56 -10.16
N ARG A 107 23.51 2.48 -11.00
CA ARG A 107 22.76 3.66 -11.45
C ARG A 107 21.99 4.29 -10.30
N TYR A 108 21.29 3.50 -9.47
CA TYR A 108 20.58 4.02 -8.31
C TYR A 108 21.55 4.66 -7.29
N GLN A 109 22.68 4.01 -6.99
CA GLN A 109 23.69 4.53 -6.09
C GLN A 109 24.44 5.76 -6.62
N PHE A 110 24.44 5.98 -7.93
CA PHE A 110 24.97 7.20 -8.53
C PHE A 110 24.10 8.42 -8.17
N PHE A 111 22.77 8.27 -8.18
CA PHE A 111 21.84 9.35 -7.81
C PHE A 111 21.64 9.48 -6.30
N LEU A 112 21.59 8.35 -5.59
CA LEU A 112 21.44 8.31 -4.14
C LEU A 112 22.41 7.28 -3.56
N LYS A 113 23.50 7.73 -2.94
CA LYS A 113 24.58 6.86 -2.42
C LYS A 113 24.05 5.73 -1.52
N GLN A 114 23.01 6.00 -0.73
CA GLN A 114 22.41 5.07 0.22
C GLN A 114 21.40 4.10 -0.41
N ALA A 115 21.10 4.21 -1.70
CA ALA A 115 20.09 3.40 -2.36
C ALA A 115 20.27 1.90 -2.11
N VAL A 116 19.15 1.17 -2.02
CA VAL A 116 19.15 -0.26 -1.70
C VAL A 116 18.44 -1.05 -2.81
N GLY A 117 19.01 -2.19 -3.19
CA GLY A 117 18.33 -3.20 -3.99
C GLY A 117 17.87 -4.35 -3.10
N ILE A 118 16.59 -4.68 -3.06
CA ILE A 118 16.08 -5.83 -2.29
C ILE A 118 15.70 -6.98 -3.22
N VAL A 119 16.22 -8.16 -2.95
CA VAL A 119 15.86 -9.38 -3.67
C VAL A 119 15.03 -10.27 -2.74
N LEU A 120 13.93 -10.82 -3.26
CA LEU A 120 13.10 -11.79 -2.55
C LEU A 120 12.94 -13.08 -3.35
N ASP A 121 13.07 -14.24 -2.70
CA ASP A 121 12.56 -15.50 -3.24
C ASP A 121 11.39 -16.00 -2.38
N PRO A 122 10.14 -15.84 -2.87
CA PRO A 122 8.97 -16.24 -2.10
C PRO A 122 8.67 -17.75 -2.18
N HIS A 123 9.46 -18.54 -2.93
CA HIS A 123 9.07 -19.91 -3.26
C HIS A 123 8.86 -20.79 -2.02
N ASN A 124 9.82 -20.82 -1.11
CA ASN A 124 9.74 -21.68 0.08
C ASN A 124 8.62 -21.21 1.02
N TYR A 125 8.54 -19.90 1.29
CA TYR A 125 7.42 -19.28 2.02
C TYR A 125 6.04 -19.68 1.48
N VAL A 126 5.84 -19.64 0.16
CA VAL A 126 4.55 -20.00 -0.45
C VAL A 126 4.26 -21.50 -0.30
N MET A 127 5.29 -22.35 -0.30
CA MET A 127 5.12 -23.79 -0.15
C MET A 127 4.88 -24.23 1.29
N SER A 128 5.54 -23.61 2.27
CA SER A 128 5.43 -23.99 3.69
C SER A 128 4.37 -23.20 4.45
N GLY A 129 4.11 -21.95 4.06
CA GLY A 129 3.31 -21.00 4.83
C GLY A 129 4.03 -20.38 6.02
N GLU A 130 5.29 -20.76 6.28
CA GLU A 130 6.08 -20.29 7.43
C GLU A 130 6.81 -18.98 7.09
N PRO A 131 6.58 -17.87 7.82
CA PRO A 131 7.24 -16.59 7.54
C PRO A 131 8.77 -16.64 7.58
N SER A 132 9.36 -17.59 8.32
CA SER A 132 10.81 -17.79 8.39
C SER A 132 11.42 -18.30 7.08
N ASP A 133 10.61 -18.88 6.19
CA ASP A 133 11.07 -19.45 4.91
C ASP A 133 11.04 -18.42 3.77
N MET A 134 10.70 -17.16 4.08
CA MET A 134 10.80 -16.06 3.14
C MET A 134 12.26 -15.61 3.02
N ASP A 135 12.85 -15.85 1.86
CA ASP A 135 14.24 -15.51 1.56
C ASP A 135 14.32 -14.04 1.08
N VAL A 136 14.98 -13.18 1.87
CA VAL A 136 15.07 -11.74 1.62
C VAL A 136 16.49 -11.26 1.88
N HIS A 137 17.08 -10.62 0.88
CA HIS A 137 18.41 -10.03 0.97
C HIS A 137 18.39 -8.58 0.50
N ALA A 138 19.20 -7.74 1.15
CA ALA A 138 19.36 -6.33 0.78
C ALA A 138 20.79 -6.12 0.26
N TRP A 139 20.91 -5.43 -0.87
CA TRP A 139 22.14 -5.33 -1.63
C TRP A 139 22.56 -3.89 -1.80
N ARG A 140 23.87 -3.66 -1.69
CA ARG A 140 24.56 -2.45 -2.10
C ARG A 140 25.84 -2.78 -2.87
N ILE A 141 26.32 -1.82 -3.64
CA ILE A 141 27.63 -1.88 -4.29
C ILE A 141 28.64 -1.16 -3.40
N GLY A 142 29.68 -1.87 -2.96
CA GLY A 142 30.78 -1.28 -2.21
C GLY A 142 31.66 -0.38 -3.10
N ASP A 143 32.53 0.41 -2.49
CA ASP A 143 33.42 1.34 -3.21
C ASP A 143 34.35 0.63 -4.22
N GLU A 144 34.65 -0.65 -4.00
CA GLU A 144 35.38 -1.55 -4.90
C GLU A 144 34.56 -1.98 -6.14
N GLY A 145 33.28 -1.61 -6.21
CA GLY A 145 32.39 -1.93 -7.32
C GLY A 145 31.77 -3.34 -7.27
N VAL A 146 31.91 -4.04 -6.15
CA VAL A 146 31.39 -5.40 -5.88
C VAL A 146 30.08 -5.32 -5.11
N ALA A 147 29.13 -6.20 -5.43
CA ALA A 147 27.88 -6.32 -4.69
C ALA A 147 28.10 -6.97 -3.33
N ARG A 148 27.49 -6.40 -2.31
CA ARG A 148 27.50 -6.90 -0.94
C ARG A 148 26.08 -7.09 -0.45
N ASP A 149 25.85 -8.22 0.19
CA ASP A 149 24.68 -8.45 1.01
C ASP A 149 24.85 -7.68 2.33
N VAL A 150 23.87 -6.83 2.64
CA VAL A 150 23.90 -5.86 3.73
C VAL A 150 22.78 -6.21 4.71
N PRO A 151 23.07 -6.32 6.02
CA PRO A 151 22.04 -6.60 7.01
C PRO A 151 21.02 -5.46 7.07
N PHE A 152 19.75 -5.82 7.21
CA PHE A 152 18.66 -4.89 7.48
C PHE A 152 17.93 -5.27 8.78
N LYS A 153 17.21 -4.30 9.34
CA LYS A 153 16.37 -4.48 10.53
C LYS A 153 14.91 -4.30 10.15
N VAL A 154 14.05 -5.21 10.59
CA VAL A 154 12.60 -4.99 10.52
C VAL A 154 12.17 -4.19 11.74
N MET A 155 11.60 -3.02 11.51
CA MET A 155 11.21 -2.11 12.58
C MET A 155 10.06 -2.70 13.40
N LYS A 156 10.18 -2.67 14.74
CA LYS A 156 9.15 -3.17 15.66
C LYS A 156 8.12 -2.13 16.04
N GLU A 157 8.30 -0.88 15.62
CA GLU A 157 7.44 0.23 16.04
C GLU A 157 6.03 0.09 15.44
N SER A 158 5.15 -0.51 16.24
CA SER A 158 3.72 -0.66 15.96
C SER A 158 3.05 0.69 15.75
N ASN A 159 3.44 1.75 16.48
CA ASN A 159 2.82 3.07 16.34
C ASN A 159 3.09 3.72 14.98
N LYS A 160 4.35 3.74 14.51
CA LYS A 160 4.67 4.27 13.17
C LYS A 160 4.16 3.33 12.07
N SER A 161 4.10 2.01 12.31
CA SER A 161 3.45 1.07 11.40
C SER A 161 1.94 1.28 11.30
N ILE A 162 1.24 1.53 12.42
CA ILE A 162 -0.18 1.84 12.49
C ILE A 162 -0.44 3.20 11.86
N LEU A 163 0.39 4.20 12.12
CA LEU A 163 0.31 5.50 11.44
C LEU A 163 0.49 5.33 9.93
N ASN A 164 1.49 4.57 9.48
CA ASN A 164 1.67 4.28 8.05
C ASN A 164 0.49 3.48 7.47
N ILE A 165 -0.11 2.55 8.22
CA ILE A 165 -1.34 1.85 7.83
C ILE A 165 -2.50 2.83 7.70
N LEU A 166 -2.76 3.65 8.73
CA LEU A 166 -3.84 4.62 8.76
C LEU A 166 -3.68 5.66 7.66
N GLU A 167 -2.45 6.10 7.43
CA GLU A 167 -2.08 7.03 6.39
C GLU A 167 -2.25 6.39 5.01
N HIS A 168 -1.79 5.15 4.83
CA HIS A 168 -2.04 4.40 3.59
C HIS A 168 -3.53 4.14 3.34
N LEU A 169 -4.33 3.87 4.38
CA LEU A 169 -5.79 3.71 4.28
C LEU A 169 -6.52 5.04 4.01
N LYS A 170 -5.97 6.17 4.47
CA LYS A 170 -6.44 7.52 4.10
C LYS A 170 -6.06 7.87 2.66
N ARG A 171 -4.83 7.50 2.23
CA ARG A 171 -4.23 7.80 0.92
C ARG A 171 -4.80 6.95 -0.20
N GLN A 172 -5.00 5.66 0.04
CA GLN A 172 -5.85 4.86 -0.82
C GLN A 172 -7.24 5.44 -0.66
N LYS A 173 -7.83 5.95 -1.75
CA LYS A 173 -9.26 6.30 -1.82
C LYS A 173 -10.16 5.10 -1.49
N VAL A 174 -9.71 4.03 -0.83
CA VAL A 174 -10.49 2.89 -0.35
C VAL A 174 -11.61 3.33 0.56
N ILE A 175 -11.39 4.24 1.52
CA ILE A 175 -12.50 4.76 2.34
C ILE A 175 -13.47 5.54 1.44
N GLN A 176 -12.96 6.43 0.59
CA GLN A 176 -13.81 7.18 -0.35
C GLN A 176 -14.56 6.28 -1.33
N ARG A 177 -13.91 5.24 -1.87
CA ARG A 177 -14.46 4.26 -2.82
C ARG A 177 -15.46 3.34 -2.14
N ALA A 178 -15.16 2.85 -0.93
CA ALA A 178 -16.08 2.07 -0.14
C ALA A 178 -17.33 2.89 0.17
N VAL A 179 -17.16 4.14 0.61
CA VAL A 179 -18.27 5.08 0.82
C VAL A 179 -19.04 5.35 -0.48
N SER A 180 -18.35 5.63 -1.60
CA SER A 180 -18.99 5.83 -2.91
C SER A 180 -19.74 4.58 -3.39
N GLN A 181 -19.20 3.39 -3.18
CA GLN A 181 -19.84 2.12 -3.57
C GLN A 181 -21.06 1.83 -2.71
N ILE A 182 -20.97 2.12 -1.40
CA ILE A 182 -22.09 2.03 -0.46
C ILE A 182 -23.20 3.01 -0.89
N ILE A 183 -22.86 4.27 -1.19
CA ILE A 183 -23.81 5.28 -1.68
C ILE A 183 -24.43 4.82 -3.00
N TYR A 184 -23.63 4.39 -3.96
CA TYR A 184 -24.10 3.91 -5.27
C TYR A 184 -25.06 2.72 -5.14
N ASN A 185 -24.80 1.79 -4.23
CA ASN A 185 -25.65 0.62 -4.01
C ASN A 185 -26.93 0.93 -3.20
N LEU A 186 -26.89 1.93 -2.32
CA LEU A 186 -28.04 2.34 -1.50
C LEU A 186 -28.99 3.27 -2.27
N ASN A 187 -28.47 4.14 -3.13
CA ASN A 187 -29.25 5.16 -3.83
C ASN A 187 -30.44 4.58 -4.64
N PRO A 188 -30.26 3.58 -5.53
CA PRO A 188 -31.38 3.02 -6.29
C PRO A 188 -32.39 2.27 -5.41
N LYS A 189 -31.95 1.67 -4.30
CA LYS A 189 -32.88 1.03 -3.34
C LYS A 189 -33.74 2.06 -2.62
N LEU A 190 -33.16 3.21 -2.25
CA LEU A 190 -33.89 4.32 -1.68
C LEU A 190 -34.89 4.90 -2.67
N GLU A 191 -34.48 5.15 -3.91
CA GLU A 191 -35.36 5.65 -4.98
C GLU A 191 -36.52 4.67 -5.24
N GLN A 192 -36.24 3.38 -5.29
CA GLN A 192 -37.27 2.35 -5.44
C GLN A 192 -38.24 2.36 -4.26
N SER A 193 -37.76 2.39 -3.01
CA SER A 193 -38.64 2.47 -1.83
C SER A 193 -39.48 3.76 -1.80
N ILE A 194 -38.93 4.89 -2.24
CA ILE A 194 -39.67 6.15 -2.36
C ILE A 194 -40.74 6.06 -3.44
N SER A 195 -40.42 5.50 -4.61
CA SER A 195 -41.38 5.28 -5.69
C SER A 195 -42.50 4.32 -5.28
N GLU A 196 -42.18 3.20 -4.64
CA GLU A 196 -43.17 2.26 -4.09
C GLU A 196 -44.09 2.96 -3.06
N MET A 197 -43.55 3.82 -2.18
CA MET A 197 -44.35 4.59 -1.23
C MET A 197 -45.23 5.67 -1.89
N LEU A 198 -44.77 6.27 -2.99
CA LEU A 198 -45.55 7.24 -3.78
C LEU A 198 -46.67 6.55 -4.57
N GLU A 199 -46.40 5.36 -5.11
CA GLU A 199 -47.36 4.52 -5.83
C GLU A 199 -48.43 3.91 -4.91
N MET A 200 -48.10 3.66 -3.64
CA MET A 200 -49.06 3.26 -2.61
C MET A 200 -50.12 4.34 -2.29
N GLY A 201 -50.07 5.50 -2.95
CA GLY A 201 -51.16 6.45 -2.92
C GLY A 201 -51.36 7.07 -1.54
N VAL A 202 -50.33 7.74 -1.01
CA VAL A 202 -50.53 8.80 -0.01
C VAL A 202 -51.12 10.02 -0.72
N GLY A 203 -52.33 9.82 -1.25
CA GLY A 203 -53.17 10.82 -1.87
C GLY A 203 -53.79 11.72 -0.81
N THR A 204 -53.65 13.01 -1.06
CA THR A 204 -54.28 14.15 -0.41
C THR A 204 -55.67 13.91 0.19
N ALA A 205 -55.76 13.92 1.52
CA ALA A 205 -56.92 14.44 2.24
C ALA A 205 -56.46 15.05 3.59
N GLY A 206 -56.55 16.38 3.71
CA GLY A 206 -56.59 17.09 5.00
C GLY A 206 -55.31 17.23 5.86
N GLY A 207 -54.13 16.73 5.46
CA GLY A 207 -52.93 16.81 6.31
C GLY A 207 -51.57 16.64 5.60
N GLY A 208 -51.52 16.83 4.27
CA GLY A 208 -50.44 16.35 3.40
C GLY A 208 -49.03 16.94 3.63
N VAL A 209 -48.90 18.19 4.06
CA VAL A 209 -47.57 18.80 4.26
C VAL A 209 -46.87 18.25 5.52
N LEU A 210 -47.64 17.89 6.55
CA LEU A 210 -47.10 17.40 7.81
C LEU A 210 -46.58 15.96 7.69
N ASN A 211 -47.25 15.11 6.91
CA ASN A 211 -46.81 13.74 6.66
C ASN A 211 -45.60 13.67 5.73
N PHE A 212 -45.52 14.51 4.69
CA PHE A 212 -44.33 14.57 3.84
C PHE A 212 -43.09 15.01 4.63
N ARG A 213 -43.22 16.04 5.49
CA ARG A 213 -42.11 16.44 6.38
C ARG A 213 -41.71 15.33 7.35
N LYS A 214 -42.66 14.58 7.91
CA LYS A 214 -42.35 13.42 8.78
C LYS A 214 -41.64 12.30 8.04
N VAL A 215 -42.01 12.02 6.80
CA VAL A 215 -41.37 10.99 5.96
C VAL A 215 -39.96 11.41 5.56
N VAL A 216 -39.76 12.66 5.13
CA VAL A 216 -38.42 13.20 4.84
C VAL A 216 -37.56 13.22 6.10
N LEU A 217 -38.10 13.66 7.24
CA LEU A 217 -37.40 13.63 8.53
C LEU A 217 -37.08 12.20 8.98
N PHE A 218 -37.96 11.23 8.71
CA PHE A 218 -37.71 9.82 9.01
C PHE A 218 -36.63 9.23 8.10
N GLY A 219 -36.62 9.57 6.81
CA GLY A 219 -35.54 9.19 5.89
C GLY A 219 -34.18 9.79 6.30
N ILE A 220 -34.16 11.07 6.65
CA ILE A 220 -32.97 11.74 7.21
C ILE A 220 -32.55 11.11 8.54
N PHE A 221 -33.51 10.73 9.40
CA PHE A 221 -33.25 10.08 10.68
C PHE A 221 -32.67 8.68 10.50
N ILE A 222 -33.17 7.89 9.55
CA ILE A 222 -32.61 6.58 9.19
C ILE A 222 -31.20 6.75 8.62
N GLN A 223 -30.96 7.73 7.74
CA GLN A 223 -29.61 8.05 7.27
C GLN A 223 -28.68 8.47 8.41
N ALA A 224 -29.15 9.31 9.34
CA ALA A 224 -28.38 9.72 10.51
C ALA A 224 -28.08 8.53 11.45
N LEU A 225 -29.00 7.57 11.61
CA LEU A 225 -28.79 6.34 12.39
C LEU A 225 -27.78 5.41 11.72
N VAL A 226 -27.79 5.29 10.39
CA VAL A 226 -26.79 4.49 9.66
C VAL A 226 -25.41 5.15 9.75
N ILE A 227 -25.33 6.47 9.57
CA ILE A 227 -24.07 7.22 9.71
C ILE A 227 -23.57 7.13 11.16
N MET A 228 -24.43 7.31 12.16
CA MET A 228 -24.06 7.13 13.57
C MET A 228 -23.66 5.68 13.86
N GLY A 229 -24.35 4.68 13.33
CA GLY A 229 -24.01 3.27 13.51
C GLY A 229 -22.63 2.94 12.94
N ILE A 230 -22.32 3.43 11.73
CA ILE A 230 -21.00 3.33 11.13
C ILE A 230 -19.97 4.09 11.98
N PHE A 231 -20.33 5.29 12.47
CA PHE A 231 -19.46 6.08 13.36
C PHE A 231 -19.17 5.34 14.67
N PHE A 232 -20.17 4.71 15.30
CA PHE A 232 -20.00 3.90 16.52
C PHE A 232 -19.21 2.63 16.27
N ILE A 233 -19.37 1.97 15.11
CA ILE A 233 -18.55 0.81 14.73
C ILE A 233 -17.10 1.25 14.54
N VAL A 234 -16.86 2.33 13.80
CA VAL A 234 -15.51 2.89 13.60
C VAL A 234 -14.91 3.35 14.94
N TRP A 235 -15.69 3.99 15.79
CA TRP A 235 -15.25 4.48 17.11
C TRP A 235 -15.02 3.35 18.11
N ALA A 236 -15.85 2.31 18.11
CA ALA A 236 -15.65 1.10 18.90
C ALA A 236 -14.41 0.34 18.43
N ILE A 237 -14.20 0.23 17.12
CA ILE A 237 -12.96 -0.34 16.57
C ILE A 237 -11.77 0.47 17.09
N ILE A 238 -11.80 1.80 17.02
CA ILE A 238 -10.71 2.67 17.51
C ILE A 238 -10.46 2.49 19.02
N ILE A 239 -11.50 2.41 19.85
CA ILE A 239 -11.36 2.26 21.32
C ILE A 239 -10.89 0.86 21.73
N PHE A 240 -11.33 -0.18 21.04
CA PHE A 240 -10.94 -1.55 21.36
C PHE A 240 -9.64 -2.01 20.67
N THR A 241 -9.03 -1.18 19.82
CA THR A 241 -7.74 -1.45 19.18
C THR A 241 -6.61 -0.49 19.57
N LEU A 242 -6.89 0.48 20.45
CA LEU A 242 -5.90 1.27 21.21
C LEU A 242 -5.76 0.70 22.62
#